data_AF-A0A1H0MDV2-F1
#
_entry.id   AF-A0A1H0MDV2-F1
#
_cell.length_a   1.000
_cell.length_b   1.000
_cell.length_c   1.000
_cell.angle_alpha   90.00
_cell.angle_beta   90.00
_cell.angle_gamma   90.00
#
_symmetry.space_group_name_H-M   'P 1'
#
loop_
_entity.id
_entity.type
_entity.pdbx_description
1 polymer ?
#
loop_
_entity_poly.entity_id
_entity_poly.type
_entity_poly.pdbx_seq_one_letter_code
_entity_poly.pdbx_strand_id
1 'polypeptide(L)'
;MKIKMSEVIEQRDSLKSSISKTKSQLSSAKKKLKSAANSDALKGDVKDAIDNKINNYQVPLLTNYVNSLEVISQGYDNLISTFKSIVSENSDSAIIDTDVLQQMVD
;
A
#
# COMPACT_ATOMS: atom_id res chain seq x y z
N MET A 1 19.98 -10.01 19.28
CA MET A 1 18.59 -9.46 19.24
C MET A 1 17.66 -10.59 18.80
N LYS A 2 16.36 -10.57 19.15
CA LYS A 2 15.42 -11.62 18.74
C LYS A 2 14.27 -11.06 17.91
N ILE A 3 14.00 -11.68 16.77
CA ILE A 3 12.88 -11.37 15.89
C ILE A 3 11.83 -12.45 16.07
N LYS A 4 10.63 -12.09 16.52
CA LYS A 4 9.49 -13.01 16.58
C LYS A 4 8.70 -12.91 15.29
N MET A 5 8.58 -14.01 14.55
CA MET A 5 7.86 -14.01 13.28
C MET A 5 6.38 -13.70 13.44
N SER A 6 5.78 -14.05 14.57
CA SER A 6 4.39 -13.72 14.87
C SER A 6 4.15 -12.20 14.91
N GLU A 7 5.05 -11.44 15.56
CA GLU A 7 4.94 -9.97 15.63
C GLU A 7 5.12 -9.33 14.23
N VAL A 8 6.03 -9.86 13.41
CA VAL A 8 6.23 -9.40 12.02
C VAL A 8 4.97 -9.63 11.17
N ILE A 9 4.34 -10.79 11.34
CA ILE A 9 3.10 -11.17 10.63
C ILE A 9 1.92 -10.31 11.08
N GLU A 10 1.77 -10.07 12.37
CA GLU A 10 0.72 -9.18 12.90
C GLU A 10 0.87 -7.75 12.35
N GLN A 11 2.11 -7.25 12.27
CA GLN A 11 2.39 -5.93 11.67
C GLN A 11 2.08 -5.90 10.17
N ARG A 12 2.43 -6.95 9.42
CA ARG A 12 2.04 -7.10 8.00
C ARG A 12 0.53 -7.01 7.83
N ASP A 13 -0.22 -7.73 8.65
CA ASP A 13 -1.68 -7.83 8.51
C ASP A 13 -2.35 -6.50 8.89
N SER A 14 -1.83 -5.82 9.91
CA SER A 14 -2.23 -4.45 10.27
C SER A 14 -1.96 -3.45 9.13
N LEU A 15 -0.79 -3.55 8.50
CA LEU A 15 -0.43 -2.72 7.34
C LEU A 15 -1.37 -3.01 6.15
N LYS A 16 -1.62 -4.27 5.81
CA LYS A 16 -2.56 -4.67 4.74
C LYS A 16 -3.97 -4.14 4.98
N SER A 17 -4.44 -4.21 6.23
CA SER A 17 -5.74 -3.66 6.62
C SER A 17 -5.80 -2.13 6.40
N SER A 18 -4.74 -1.43 6.79
CA SER A 18 -4.62 0.02 6.60
C SER A 18 -4.59 0.40 5.12
N ILE A 19 -3.78 -0.31 4.31
CA ILE A 19 -3.71 -0.15 2.86
C ILE A 19 -5.08 -0.36 2.22
N SER A 20 -5.80 -1.42 2.59
CA SER A 20 -7.14 -1.72 2.07
C SER A 20 -8.13 -0.58 2.34
N LYS A 21 -8.14 -0.06 3.58
CA LYS A 21 -8.97 1.09 3.97
C LYS A 21 -8.62 2.33 3.14
N THR A 22 -7.34 2.65 2.99
CA THR A 22 -6.88 3.80 2.20
C THR A 22 -7.24 3.65 0.72
N LYS A 23 -7.07 2.47 0.12
CA LYS A 23 -7.49 2.21 -1.28
C LYS A 23 -8.99 2.44 -1.47
N SER A 24 -9.82 2.01 -0.52
CA SER A 24 -11.27 2.24 -0.54
C SER A 24 -11.63 3.72 -0.45
N GLN A 25 -10.97 4.47 0.42
CA GLN A 25 -11.15 5.92 0.56
C GLN A 25 -10.73 6.67 -0.71
N LEU A 26 -9.56 6.34 -1.28
CA LEU A 26 -9.07 6.93 -2.54
C LEU A 26 -10.01 6.63 -3.71
N SER A 27 -10.52 5.40 -3.80
CA SER A 27 -11.49 5.00 -4.83
C SER A 27 -12.81 5.76 -4.70
N SER A 28 -13.28 5.96 -3.47
CA SER A 28 -14.46 6.76 -3.17
C SER A 28 -14.24 8.23 -3.53
N ALA A 29 -13.07 8.80 -3.22
CA ALA A 29 -12.71 10.16 -3.60
C ALA A 29 -12.65 10.34 -5.13
N LYS A 30 -12.03 9.38 -5.85
CA LYS A 30 -11.99 9.35 -7.31
C LYS A 30 -13.41 9.33 -7.91
N LYS A 31 -14.32 8.53 -7.35
CA LYS A 31 -15.72 8.47 -7.79
C LYS A 31 -16.40 9.83 -7.60
N LYS A 32 -16.25 10.47 -6.42
CA LYS A 32 -16.81 11.80 -6.14
C LYS A 32 -16.28 12.86 -7.09
N LEU A 33 -14.98 12.87 -7.37
CA LEU A 33 -14.37 13.79 -8.34
C LEU A 33 -14.94 13.60 -9.75
N LYS A 34 -15.07 12.35 -10.21
CA LYS A 34 -15.70 12.06 -11.51
C LYS A 34 -17.16 12.52 -11.56
N SER A 35 -17.92 12.31 -10.50
CA SER A 35 -19.29 12.83 -10.40
C SER A 35 -19.35 14.35 -10.45
N ALA A 36 -18.40 15.05 -9.84
CA ALA A 36 -18.30 16.51 -9.90
C ALA A 36 -17.97 17.00 -11.32
N ALA A 37 -17.01 16.35 -12.00
CA ALA A 37 -16.68 16.67 -13.39
C ALA A 37 -17.86 16.40 -14.35
N ASN A 38 -18.67 15.38 -14.08
CA ASN A 38 -19.85 15.05 -14.90
C ASN A 38 -21.11 15.83 -14.50
N SER A 39 -21.03 16.78 -13.56
CA SER A 39 -22.20 17.52 -13.07
C SER A 39 -22.52 18.73 -13.96
N ASP A 40 -23.79 18.92 -14.27
CA ASP A 40 -24.31 20.09 -15.00
C ASP A 40 -24.56 21.31 -14.09
N ALA A 41 -24.23 21.23 -12.80
CA ALA A 41 -24.43 22.31 -11.83
C ALA A 41 -23.53 23.53 -12.06
N LEU A 42 -22.43 23.36 -12.80
CA LEU A 42 -21.48 24.40 -13.18
C LEU A 42 -21.40 24.46 -14.72
N LYS A 43 -21.21 25.66 -15.27
CA LYS A 43 -21.14 25.90 -16.73
C LYS A 43 -20.10 26.97 -17.08
N GLY A 44 -19.69 27.01 -18.35
CA GLY A 44 -18.73 27.99 -18.91
C GLY A 44 -17.27 27.64 -18.63
N ASP A 45 -16.36 28.54 -18.97
CA ASP A 45 -14.90 28.30 -18.97
C ASP A 45 -14.35 27.80 -17.63
N VAL A 46 -14.95 28.22 -16.51
CA VAL A 46 -14.58 27.75 -15.17
C VAL A 46 -14.89 26.26 -15.00
N LYS A 47 -16.03 25.79 -15.53
CA LYS A 47 -16.38 24.37 -15.53
C LYS A 47 -15.37 23.57 -16.35
N ASP A 48 -15.04 24.04 -17.56
CA ASP A 48 -14.08 23.36 -18.43
C ASP A 48 -12.70 23.26 -17.77
N ALA A 49 -12.26 24.32 -17.07
CA ALA A 49 -11.02 24.30 -16.31
C ALA A 49 -11.05 23.29 -15.15
N ILE A 50 -12.17 23.19 -14.42
CA ILE A 50 -12.37 22.21 -13.34
C ILE A 50 -12.34 20.78 -13.90
N ASP A 51 -13.07 20.52 -14.98
CA ASP A 51 -13.11 19.20 -15.63
C ASP A 51 -11.73 18.76 -16.07
N ASN A 52 -10.99 19.65 -16.73
CA ASN A 52 -9.63 19.40 -17.16
C ASN A 52 -8.71 19.08 -15.97
N LYS A 53 -8.80 19.84 -14.87
CA LYS A 53 -8.01 19.56 -13.66
C LYS A 53 -8.37 18.20 -13.04
N ILE A 54 -9.66 17.86 -13.00
CA ILE A 54 -10.11 16.59 -12.43
C ILE A 54 -9.65 15.41 -13.30
N ASN A 55 -9.92 15.46 -14.60
CA ASN A 55 -9.71 14.34 -15.50
C ASN A 55 -8.24 14.12 -15.84
N ASN A 56 -7.48 15.20 -16.03
CA ASN A 56 -6.10 15.10 -16.50
C ASN A 56 -5.07 15.08 -15.37
N TYR A 57 -5.46 15.43 -14.14
CA TYR A 57 -4.53 15.49 -13.01
C TYR A 57 -5.02 14.72 -11.78
N GLN A 58 -6.18 15.08 -11.21
CA GLN A 58 -6.60 14.51 -9.93
C GLN A 58 -6.95 13.01 -10.02
N VAL A 59 -7.69 12.60 -11.04
CA VAL A 59 -8.04 11.19 -11.25
C VAL A 59 -6.79 10.32 -11.52
N PRO A 60 -5.86 10.72 -12.41
CA PRO A 60 -4.59 10.03 -12.57
C PRO A 60 -3.78 9.95 -11.27
N LEU A 61 -3.66 11.05 -10.52
CA LEU A 61 -2.92 11.09 -9.24
C LEU A 61 -3.46 10.08 -8.23
N LEU A 62 -4.79 10.06 -8.02
CA LEU A 62 -5.41 9.08 -7.12
C LEU A 62 -5.23 7.64 -7.60
N THR A 63 -5.20 7.42 -8.92
CA THR A 63 -4.94 6.10 -9.50
C THR A 63 -3.51 5.65 -9.20
N ASN A 64 -2.53 6.56 -9.35
CA ASN A 64 -1.14 6.28 -9.00
C ASN A 64 -0.98 5.95 -7.52
N TYR A 65 -1.65 6.67 -6.61
CA TYR A 65 -1.60 6.34 -5.18
C TYR A 65 -2.15 4.95 -4.87
N VAL A 66 -3.26 4.55 -5.49
CA VAL A 66 -3.81 3.19 -5.34
C VAL A 66 -2.80 2.14 -5.82
N ASN A 67 -2.14 2.37 -6.95
CA ASN A 67 -1.13 1.47 -7.49
C ASN A 67 0.11 1.40 -6.59
N SER A 68 0.59 2.53 -6.06
CA SER A 68 1.73 2.55 -5.14
C SER A 68 1.44 1.80 -3.84
N LEU A 69 0.22 1.92 -3.31
CA LEU A 69 -0.21 1.15 -2.13
C LEU A 69 -0.20 -0.37 -2.39
N GLU A 70 -0.56 -0.79 -3.60
CA GLU A 70 -0.46 -2.19 -4.01
C GLU A 70 0.99 -2.67 -4.04
N VAL A 71 1.89 -1.89 -4.63
CA VAL A 71 3.34 -2.19 -4.67
C VAL A 71 3.92 -2.28 -3.26
N ILE A 72 3.54 -1.39 -2.33
CA ILE A 72 3.98 -1.44 -0.93
C ILE A 72 3.51 -2.74 -0.26
N SER A 73 2.24 -3.12 -0.45
CA SER A 73 1.70 -4.36 0.13
C SER A 73 2.47 -5.59 -0.36
N GLN A 74 2.72 -5.68 -1.67
CA GLN A 74 3.47 -6.78 -2.26
C GLN A 74 4.94 -6.77 -1.84
N GLY A 75 5.55 -5.59 -1.72
CA GLY A 75 6.92 -5.43 -1.24
C GLY A 75 7.12 -5.99 0.17
N TYR A 76 6.15 -5.78 1.07
CA TYR A 76 6.24 -6.30 2.43
C TYR A 76 6.08 -7.83 2.50
N ASP A 77 5.20 -8.40 1.68
CA ASP A 77 5.08 -9.86 1.53
C ASP A 77 6.39 -10.48 1.01
N ASN A 78 6.97 -9.87 -0.02
CA ASN A 78 8.23 -10.31 -0.60
C ASN A 78 9.40 -10.19 0.40
N LEU A 79 9.42 -9.12 1.20
CA LEU A 79 10.44 -8.93 2.24
C LEU A 79 10.39 -10.05 3.28
N ILE A 80 9.19 -10.39 3.78
CA ILE A 80 9.03 -11.51 4.73
C ILE A 80 9.45 -12.83 4.11
N SER A 81 9.04 -13.10 2.86
CA SER A 81 9.43 -14.33 2.17
C SER A 81 10.95 -14.42 1.96
N THR A 82 11.58 -13.31 1.60
CA THR A 82 13.04 -13.24 1.41
C THR A 82 13.75 -13.46 2.74
N PHE A 83 13.27 -12.84 3.81
CA PHE A 83 13.82 -13.02 5.15
C PHE A 83 13.78 -14.49 5.59
N LYS A 84 12.63 -15.15 5.48
CA LYS A 84 12.47 -16.59 5.76
C LYS A 84 13.45 -17.45 4.96
N SER A 85 13.67 -17.11 3.68
CA SER A 85 14.65 -17.81 2.84
C SER A 85 16.08 -17.62 3.33
N ILE A 86 16.47 -16.42 3.77
CA ILE A 86 17.82 -16.15 4.28
C ILE A 86 18.09 -16.93 5.55
N VAL A 87 17.12 -16.94 6.48
CA VAL A 87 17.28 -17.62 7.78
C VAL A 87 16.98 -19.12 7.71
N SER A 88 16.52 -19.60 6.55
CA SER A 88 16.10 -20.99 6.32
C SER A 88 15.08 -21.50 7.35
N GLU A 89 14.26 -20.61 7.88
CA GLU A 89 13.22 -20.88 8.87
C GLU A 89 11.88 -20.35 8.35
N ASN A 90 10.89 -21.23 8.25
CA ASN A 90 9.62 -20.96 7.60
C ASN A 90 8.44 -20.84 8.57
N SER A 91 8.63 -21.20 9.85
CA SER A 91 7.60 -21.14 10.87
C SER A 91 7.18 -19.70 11.18
N ASP A 92 5.87 -19.46 11.16
CA ASP A 92 5.26 -18.20 11.54
C ASP A 92 5.37 -17.90 13.05
N SER A 93 5.69 -18.92 13.86
CA SER A 93 5.91 -18.80 15.31
C SER A 93 7.38 -18.82 15.72
N ALA A 94 8.30 -18.86 14.75
CA ALA A 94 9.73 -18.88 15.03
C ALA A 94 10.20 -17.63 15.79
N ILE A 95 11.18 -17.83 16.66
CA ILE A 95 11.95 -16.76 17.28
C ILE A 95 13.36 -16.87 16.70
N ILE A 96 13.71 -15.91 15.85
CA ILE A 96 15.00 -15.85 15.17
C ILE A 96 15.98 -15.07 16.03
N ASP A 97 17.04 -15.73 16.46
CA ASP A 97 18.14 -15.08 17.17
C ASP A 97 19.13 -14.50 16.15
N THR A 98 19.15 -13.17 16.06
CA THR A 98 19.99 -12.47 15.07
C THR A 98 21.47 -12.59 15.38
N ASP A 99 21.84 -12.85 16.64
CA ASP A 99 23.24 -12.91 17.04
C ASP A 99 23.87 -14.23 16.58
N VAL A 100 23.05 -15.30 16.48
CA VAL A 100 23.45 -16.58 15.89
C VAL A 100 23.55 -16.47 14.36
N LEU A 101 22.64 -15.75 13.72
CA LEU A 101 22.69 -15.54 12.27
C LEU A 101 23.97 -14.82 11.83
N GLN A 102 24.43 -13.83 12.59
CA GLN A 102 25.66 -13.09 12.28
C GLN A 102 26.89 -14.03 12.27
N GLN A 103 26.91 -15.01 13.17
CA GLN A 103 27.98 -16.02 13.24
C GLN A 103 27.93 -17.06 12.12
N MET A 104 26.82 -17.18 11.39
CA MET A 104 26.69 -18.11 10.25
C MET A 104 27.16 -17.50 8.92
N VAL A 105 27.34 -16.18 8.88
CA VAL A 105 27.73 -15.42 7.67
C VAL A 105 29.20 -14.98 7.72
N ASP A 106 29.86 -15.10 8.87
CA ASP A 106 31.31 -14.91 9.10
C ASP A 106 32.08 -16.24 9.01
#